data_AF-A0AAV9BUC3-F1
#
_entry.id   AF-A0AAV9BUC3-F1
#
_cell.length_a   1.000
_cell.length_b   1.000
_cell.length_c   1.000
_cell.angle_alpha   90.00
_cell.angle_beta   90.00
_cell.angle_gamma   90.00
#
_symmetry.space_group_name_H-M   'P 1'
#
loop_
_entity.id
_entity.type
_entity.pdbx_description
1 polymer ?
#
loop_
_entity_poly.entity_id
_entity_poly.type
_entity_poly.pdbx_seq_one_letter_code
_entity_poly.pdbx_strand_id
1 'polypeptide(L)' 'MLQPLDGYSLFNIARGIAPRVIMFLPRNVDINQLADLSSSVHPPWALEVEKNFLNGKLKAITAYFSASSL' A
#
# COMPACT_ATOMS: atom_id res chain seq x y z
N MET A 1 16.53 -20.25 -1.28
CA MET A 1 16.19 -18.87 -1.70
C MET A 1 14.88 -18.47 -1.05
N LEU A 2 14.71 -17.20 -0.68
CA LEU A 2 13.42 -16.67 -0.21
C LEU A 2 12.42 -16.71 -1.37
N GLN A 3 11.23 -17.25 -1.13
CA GLN A 3 10.17 -17.23 -2.12
C GLN A 3 9.53 -15.84 -2.18
N PRO A 4 9.18 -15.33 -3.37
CA PRO A 4 8.45 -14.08 -3.48
C PRO A 4 7.07 -14.23 -2.85
N LEU A 5 6.66 -13.22 -2.09
CA LEU A 5 5.35 -13.12 -1.47
C LEU A 5 4.56 -12.01 -2.17
N ASP A 6 3.25 -12.19 -2.33
CA ASP A 6 2.38 -11.21 -2.97
C ASP A 6 2.12 -9.99 -2.07
N GLY A 7 1.62 -8.91 -2.67
CA GLY A 7 1.38 -7.64 -1.97
C GLY A 7 0.35 -7.73 -0.84
N TYR A 8 -0.65 -8.61 -0.96
CA TYR A 8 -1.68 -8.81 0.06
C TYR A 8 -1.10 -9.50 1.30
N SER A 9 -0.34 -10.57 1.07
CA SER A 9 0.38 -11.27 2.13
C SER A 9 1.39 -10.35 2.84
N LEU A 10 2.14 -9.54 2.09
CA LEU A 10 3.08 -8.57 2.67
C LEU A 10 2.38 -7.51 3.51
N PHE A 11 1.26 -6.96 3.03
CA PHE A 11 0.47 -5.98 3.79
C PHE A 11 -0.06 -6.57 5.10
N ASN A 12 -0.59 -7.78 5.05
CA ASN A 12 -1.13 -8.47 6.23
C ASN A 12 -0.08 -8.72 7.30
N ILE A 13 1.14 -9.09 6.90
CA ILE A 13 2.25 -9.24 7.83
C ILE A 13 2.65 -7.87 8.39
N ALA A 14 2.82 -6.85 7.54
CA ALA A 14 3.27 -5.52 7.95
C ALA A 14 2.31 -4.82 8.91
N ARG A 15 0.99 -4.92 8.69
CA ARG A 15 -0.02 -4.31 9.57
C ARG A 15 -0.08 -4.94 10.97
N GLY A 16 0.39 -6.18 11.12
CA GLY A 16 0.55 -6.83 12.42
C GLY A 16 1.73 -6.29 13.24
N ILE A 17 2.61 -5.50 12.60
CA ILE A 17 3.83 -4.97 13.21
C ILE A 17 3.67 -3.49 13.55
N ALA A 18 3.06 -2.69 12.67
CA ALA A 18 2.94 -1.25 12.84
C ALA A 18 1.58 -0.71 12.38
N PRO A 19 1.04 0.35 13.01
CA PRO A 19 -0.24 0.96 12.64
C PRO A 19 -0.16 1.81 11.36
N ARG A 20 1.01 1.88 10.72
CA ARG A 20 1.26 2.56 9.46
C ARG A 20 2.13 1.69 8.58
N VAL A 21 1.69 1.46 7.35
CA VAL A 21 2.40 0.68 6.34
C VAL A 21 2.52 1.53 5.09
N ILE A 22 3.73 1.61 4.53
CA ILE A 22 4.02 2.38 3.32
C ILE A 22 4.55 1.43 2.27
N MET A 23 3.89 1.39 1.10
CA MET A 23 4.29 0.54 -0.01
C MET A 23 4.73 1.39 -1.20
N PHE A 24 5.96 1.19 -1.66
CA PHE A 24 6.46 1.76 -2.90
C PHE A 24 6.25 0.77 -4.05
N LEU A 25 5.46 1.16 -5.04
CA LEU A 25 4.85 0.26 -6.02
C LEU A 25 5.16 0.71 -7.46
N PRO A 26 5.15 -0.22 -8.43
CA PRO A 26 5.26 0.12 -9.84
C PRO A 26 4.18 1.13 -10.28
N ARG A 27 4.52 2.01 -11.24
CA ARG A 27 3.61 3.04 -11.78
C ARG A 27 2.31 2.50 -12.39
N ASN A 28 2.22 1.19 -12.68
CA ASN A 28 1.09 0.52 -13.30
C ASN A 28 0.29 -0.34 -12.31
N VAL A 29 0.50 -0.18 -11.00
CA VAL A 29 -0.33 -0.85 -9.99
C VAL A 29 -1.80 -0.42 -10.13
N ASP A 30 -2.73 -1.35 -9.93
CA ASP A 30 -4.16 -1.06 -9.91
C ASP A 30 -4.52 -0.36 -8.59
N ILE A 31 -5.03 0.87 -8.69
CA ILE A 31 -5.42 1.67 -7.53
C ILE A 31 -6.63 1.06 -6.82
N ASN A 32 -7.53 0.36 -7.54
CA ASN A 32 -8.68 -0.29 -6.92
C ASN A 32 -8.23 -1.42 -5.99
N GLN A 33 -7.19 -2.17 -6.36
CA GLN A 33 -6.61 -3.19 -5.49
C GLN A 33 -6.03 -2.61 -4.20
N LEU A 34 -5.51 -1.37 -4.24
CA LEU A 34 -5.06 -0.68 -3.03
C LEU A 34 -6.24 -0.29 -2.13
N ALA A 35 -7.32 0.20 -2.72
CA ALA A 35 -8.55 0.52 -1.98
C ALA A 35 -9.19 -0.73 -1.36
N ASP A 36 -9.22 -1.84 -2.09
CA ASP A 36 -9.66 -3.15 -1.59
C ASP A 36 -8.78 -3.61 -0.42
N LEU A 37 -7.45 -3.45 -0.53
CA LEU A 37 -6.50 -3.76 0.54
C LEU A 37 -6.82 -2.98 1.82
N SER A 38 -7.05 -1.67 1.69
CA SER A 38 -7.38 -0.78 2.80
C SER A 38 -8.73 -1.09 3.44
N SER A 39 -9.67 -1.58 2.65
CA SER A 39 -11.02 -1.96 3.09
C SER A 39 -11.08 -3.40 3.64
N SER A 40 -10.08 -4.24 3.34
CA SER A 40 -10.03 -5.64 3.79
C SER A 40 -9.77 -5.82 5.29
N VAL A 41 -9.51 -4.73 6.01
CA VAL A 41 -9.17 -4.71 7.43
C VAL A 41 -10.28 -4.01 8.22
N HIS A 42 -10.49 -4.41 9.48
CA HIS A 42 -11.54 -3.85 10.33
C HIS A 42 -10.95 -3.23 11.61
N PRO A 43 -11.24 -1.93 11.91
CA PRO A 43 -11.91 -0.97 11.02
C PRO A 43 -11.08 -0.70 9.74
N PRO A 44 -11.69 -0.22 8.64
CA PRO A 44 -10.96 0.11 7.42
C PRO A 44 -9.84 1.09 7.70
N TRP A 45 -8.67 0.85 7.11
CA TRP A 45 -7.55 1.77 7.19
C TRP A 45 -7.75 2.92 6.20
N ALA A 46 -7.18 4.07 6.51
CA ALA A 46 -7.08 5.18 5.56
C ALA A 46 -5.99 4.85 4.52
N LEU A 47 -6.23 5.26 3.27
CA LEU A 47 -5.30 5.10 2.16
C LEU A 47 -5.06 6.46 1.48
N GLU A 48 -3.78 6.84 1.41
CA GLU A 48 -3.32 7.94 0.55
C GLU A 48 -2.43 7.39 -0.57
N VAL A 49 -2.65 7.89 -1.79
CA VAL A 49 -1.92 7.44 -2.98
C VAL A 49 -1.14 8.60 -3.57
N GLU A 50 0.18 8.55 -3.46
CA GLU A 50 1.10 9.53 -4.03
C GLU A 50 1.66 9.04 -5.36
N LYS A 51 1.67 9.93 -6.35
CA LYS A 51 2.28 9.68 -7.67
C LYS A 51 3.69 10.28 -7.70
N ASN A 52 4.70 9.44 -7.86
CA ASN A 52 6.08 9.87 -7.94
C ASN A 52 6.48 10.22 -9.38
N PHE A 53 6.88 11.47 -9.62
CA PHE A 53 7.33 11.95 -10.92
C PHE A 53 8.84 12.23 -10.93
N LEU A 54 9.50 11.90 -12.03
CA LEU A 54 10.86 12.32 -12.32
C LEU A 54 10.91 12.90 -13.73
N ASN A 55 11.36 14.15 -13.86
CA ASN A 55 11.41 14.89 -15.12
C ASN A 55 10.06 14.86 -15.88
N GLY A 56 8.96 15.09 -15.15
CA GLY A 56 7.61 15.07 -15.70
C GLY A 56 7.03 13.68 -16.03
N LYS A 57 7.82 12.59 -15.85
CA LYS A 57 7.37 11.22 -16.13
C LYS A 57 7.01 10.48 -14.84
N LEU A 58 5.83 9.85 -14.83
CA LEU A 58 5.41 8.96 -13.74
C LEU A 58 6.37 7.76 -13.62
N LYS A 59 6.91 7.55 -12.42
CA LYS A 59 7.88 6.47 -12.13
C LYS A 59 7.30 5.40 -11.24
N ALA A 60 6.54 5.79 -10.23
CA ALA A 60 6.04 4.88 -9.20
C ALA A 60 4.82 5.47 -8.49
N ILE A 61 4.20 4.63 -7.68
CA ILE A 61 3.15 5.00 -6.73
C ILE A 61 3.67 4.73 -5.31
N THR A 62 3.46 5.65 -4.38
CA THR A 62 3.62 5.37 -2.95
C THR A 62 2.23 5.29 -2.33
N ALA A 63 1.88 4.16 -1.73
CA ALA A 63 0.62 3.96 -1.02
C ALA A 63 0.89 4.02 0.49
N TYR A 64 0.25 4.97 1.18
CA TYR A 64 0.32 5.12 2.62
C TYR A 64 -0.95 4.57 3.23
N PHE A 65 -0.83 3.50 4.00
CA PHE A 65 -1.91 2.90 4.76
C PHE A 65 -1.73 3.25 6.24
N SER A 66 -2.77 3.74 6.89
CA SER A 66 -2.75 4.00 8.32
C SER A 66 -4.01 3.52 8.99
N ALA A 67 -3.86 2.87 10.14
CA ALA A 67 -4.98 2.63 11.04
C ALA A 67 -5.60 3.99 11.37
N SER A 68 -6.90 4.12 11.09
CA SER A 68 -7.68 5.28 11.47
C SER A 68 -7.50 5.46 12.98
N SER A 69 -6.81 6.52 13.39
CA SER A 69 -6.63 6.84 14.81
C SER A 69 -8.00 6.95 15.45
N LEU A 70 -8.26 6.14 16.47
CA LEU A 70 -9.32 6.42 17.45
C LEU A 70 -9.17 7.86 17.97
#